data_AF-A0A1S2HJ97-F1
#
_entry.id   AF-A0A1S2HJ97-F1
#
_cell.length_a   1.000
_cell.length_b   1.000
_cell.length_c   1.000
_cell.angle_alpha   90.00
_cell.angle_beta   90.00
_cell.angle_gamma   90.00
#
_symmetry.space_group_name_H-M   'P 1'
#
loop_
_entity.id
_entity.type
_entity.pdbx_description
1 polymer ?
#
loop_
_entity_poly.entity_id
_entity_poly.type
_entity_poly.pdbx_seq_one_letter_code
_entity_poly.pdbx_strand_id
1 'polypeptide(L)'
;MADPTGPTTGPTRKRIATGMTAVFVVLLVSMLALGTVMVLLQLVGVLVLDAALVSAAAAALAPWTFGVGGALGIWTLLLAYAHGWKSNE
;
A
#
# COMPACT_ATOMS: atom_id res chain seq x y z
N MET A 1 27.51 8.29 -29.61
CA MET A 1 28.09 9.21 -28.61
C MET A 1 27.11 9.23 -27.45
N ALA A 2 27.37 8.43 -26.42
CA ALA A 2 26.50 8.35 -25.25
C ALA A 2 26.82 9.55 -24.34
N ASP A 3 25.81 10.34 -24.01
CA ASP A 3 25.92 11.46 -23.08
C ASP A 3 26.36 10.95 -21.69
N PRO A 4 27.56 11.32 -21.19
CA PRO A 4 28.08 10.82 -19.93
C PRO A 4 27.55 11.58 -18.70
N THR A 5 26.61 12.53 -18.88
CA THR A 5 26.15 13.44 -17.82
C THR A 5 24.83 13.03 -17.14
N GLY A 6 24.18 11.97 -17.60
CA GLY A 6 22.98 11.44 -16.95
C GLY A 6 23.31 10.98 -15.52
N PRO A 7 22.53 11.37 -14.49
CA PRO A 7 22.83 11.03 -13.11
C PRO A 7 22.93 9.51 -12.95
N THR A 8 24.16 9.03 -12.75
CA THR A 8 24.45 7.63 -12.48
C THR A 8 23.87 7.31 -11.11
N THR A 9 22.65 6.77 -11.11
CA THR A 9 22.03 6.26 -9.88
C THR A 9 22.88 5.10 -9.39
N GLY A 10 23.76 5.36 -8.42
CA GLY A 10 24.66 4.36 -7.87
C GLY A 10 23.92 3.08 -7.44
N PRO A 11 24.59 1.91 -7.45
CA PRO A 11 23.95 0.60 -7.20
C PRO A 11 23.16 0.57 -5.88
N THR A 12 23.59 1.34 -4.89
CA THR A 12 22.91 1.52 -3.60
C THR A 12 21.55 2.21 -3.74
N ARG A 13 21.43 3.27 -4.56
CA ARG A 13 20.17 4.00 -4.77
C ARG A 13 19.12 3.13 -5.48
N LYS A 14 19.57 2.31 -6.43
CA LYS A 14 18.72 1.35 -7.16
C LYS A 14 18.17 0.26 -6.24
N ARG A 15 18.99 -0.25 -5.30
CA ARG A 15 18.55 -1.23 -4.29
C ARG A 15 17.53 -0.62 -3.31
N ILE A 16 17.76 0.61 -2.86
CA ILE A 16 16.83 1.31 -1.97
C ILE A 16 15.49 1.55 -2.66
N ALA A 17 15.49 2.08 -3.89
CA ALA A 17 14.25 2.29 -4.65
C ALA A 17 13.48 0.97 -4.86
N THR A 18 14.18 -0.11 -5.22
CA THR A 18 13.57 -1.44 -5.38
C THR A 18 12.95 -1.93 -4.07
N GLY A 19 13.63 -1.74 -2.94
CA GLY A 19 13.11 -2.07 -1.61
C GLY A 19 11.87 -1.26 -1.25
N MET A 20 11.88 0.06 -1.51
CA MET A 20 10.73 0.93 -1.28
C MET A 20 9.51 0.52 -2.10
N THR A 21 9.71 0.21 -3.39
CA THR A 21 8.63 -0.30 -4.26
C THR A 21 8.12 -1.64 -3.77
N ALA A 22 8.98 -2.56 -3.32
CA ALA A 22 8.53 -3.84 -2.78
C ALA A 22 7.64 -3.65 -1.55
N VAL A 23 8.03 -2.78 -0.61
CA VAL A 23 7.20 -2.46 0.58
C VAL A 23 5.85 -1.85 0.16
N PHE A 24 5.86 -0.94 -0.82
CA PHE A 24 4.63 -0.36 -1.36
C PHE A 24 3.69 -1.42 -1.94
N VAL A 25 4.23 -2.35 -2.74
CA VAL A 25 3.45 -3.45 -3.32
C VAL A 25 2.90 -4.36 -2.22
N VAL A 26 3.68 -4.68 -1.19
CA VAL A 26 3.21 -5.48 -0.06
C VAL A 26 2.07 -4.79 0.69
N LEU A 27 2.16 -3.48 0.94
CA LEU A 27 1.08 -2.71 1.55
C LEU A 27 -0.19 -2.71 0.67
N LEU A 28 -0.03 -2.56 -0.65
CA LEU A 28 -1.13 -2.64 -1.62
C LEU A 28 -1.81 -4.00 -1.60
N VAL A 29 -1.05 -5.09 -1.68
CA VAL A 29 -1.56 -6.46 -1.64
C VAL A 29 -2.25 -6.73 -0.31
N SER A 30 -1.71 -6.22 0.79
CA SER A 30 -2.33 -6.33 2.11
C SER A 30 -3.67 -5.62 2.16
N MET A 31 -3.78 -4.41 1.60
CA MET A 31 -5.03 -3.67 1.53
C MET A 31 -6.07 -4.39 0.65
N LEU A 32 -5.63 -4.94 -0.49
CA LEU A 32 -6.49 -5.74 -1.35
C LEU A 32 -7.00 -7.00 -0.64
N ALA A 33 -6.13 -7.70 0.08
CA ALA A 33 -6.50 -8.89 0.85
C ALA A 33 -7.49 -8.53 1.96
N LEU A 34 -7.24 -7.47 2.73
CA LEU A 34 -8.15 -6.98 3.78
C LEU A 34 -9.53 -6.62 3.21
N GLY A 35 -9.58 -5.87 2.11
CA GLY A 35 -10.82 -5.51 1.44
C GLY A 35 -11.57 -6.74 0.92
N THR A 36 -10.85 -7.72 0.36
CA THR A 36 -11.44 -8.98 -0.11
C THR A 36 -12.05 -9.78 1.04
N VAL A 37 -11.32 -9.94 2.16
CA VAL A 37 -11.83 -10.63 3.35
C VAL A 37 -13.05 -9.92 3.92
N MET A 38 -13.02 -8.59 3.96
CA MET A 38 -14.16 -7.78 4.42
C MET A 38 -15.41 -8.06 3.57
N VAL A 39 -15.29 -8.02 2.25
CA VAL A 39 -16.41 -8.27 1.33
C VAL A 39 -16.91 -9.71 1.45
N LEU A 40 -16.03 -10.70 1.56
CA LEU A 40 -16.42 -12.11 1.72
C LEU A 40 -17.20 -12.33 3.03
N LEU A 41 -16.74 -11.76 4.15
CA LEU A 41 -17.44 -11.86 5.43
C LEU A 41 -18.80 -11.16 5.38
N GLN A 42 -18.88 -10.00 4.71
CA GLN A 42 -20.15 -9.31 4.52
C GLN A 42 -21.13 -10.11 3.65
N LEU A 43 -20.65 -10.70 2.55
CA LEU A 43 -21.46 -11.58 1.70
C LEU A 43 -22.03 -12.76 2.49
N VAL A 44 -21.21 -13.41 3.31
CA VAL A 44 -21.68 -14.51 4.18
C VAL A 44 -22.73 -14.00 5.17
N GLY A 45 -22.49 -12.88 5.83
CA GLY A 45 -23.46 -12.29 6.77
C GLY A 45 -24.80 -11.96 6.10
N VAL A 46 -24.78 -11.40 4.88
CA VAL A 46 -26.00 -11.13 4.12
C VAL A 46 -26.73 -12.42 3.73
N LEU A 47 -26.01 -13.45 3.28
CA LEU A 47 -26.61 -14.75 2.91
C LEU A 47 -27.27 -15.46 4.10
N VAL A 48 -26.72 -15.29 5.29
CA VAL A 48 -27.26 -15.88 6.54
C VAL A 48 -28.27 -14.94 7.22
N LEU A 49 -28.51 -13.74 6.67
CA LEU A 49 -29.34 -12.68 7.26
C LEU A 49 -28.89 -12.29 8.69
N ASP A 50 -27.58 -12.35 8.94
CA ASP A 50 -26.96 -12.03 10.22
C ASP A 50 -26.23 -10.68 10.18
N ALA A 51 -26.92 -9.64 10.65
CA ALA A 51 -26.37 -8.29 10.75
C ALA A 51 -25.28 -8.15 11.84
N ALA A 52 -25.28 -9.02 12.87
CA ALA A 52 -24.27 -9.01 13.91
C ALA A 52 -22.92 -9.50 13.37
N LEU A 53 -22.93 -10.51 12.49
CA LEU A 53 -21.73 -10.99 11.82
C LEU A 53 -21.09 -9.89 10.94
N VAL A 54 -21.90 -9.17 10.16
CA VAL A 54 -21.43 -8.06 9.30
C VAL A 54 -20.78 -6.95 10.13
N SER A 55 -21.45 -6.52 11.20
CA SER A 55 -20.96 -5.45 12.07
C SER A 55 -19.73 -5.85 12.88
N ALA A 56 -19.66 -7.09 13.37
CA ALA A 56 -18.48 -7.63 14.05
C ALA A 56 -17.28 -7.74 13.11
N ALA A 57 -17.48 -8.21 11.87
CA ALA A 57 -16.43 -8.27 10.87
C ALA A 57 -15.87 -6.87 10.54
N ALA A 58 -16.75 -5.87 10.39
CA ALA A 58 -16.33 -4.49 10.16
C ALA A 58 -15.55 -3.92 11.37
N ALA A 59 -16.01 -4.16 12.59
CA ALA A 59 -15.33 -3.70 13.80
C ALA A 59 -13.94 -4.35 13.97
N ALA A 60 -13.81 -5.64 13.66
CA ALA A 60 -12.55 -6.36 13.76
C ALA A 60 -11.54 -5.92 12.69
N LEU A 61 -12.00 -5.61 11.48
CA LEU A 61 -11.13 -5.23 10.36
C LEU A 61 -10.78 -3.74 10.33
N ALA A 62 -11.62 -2.89 10.91
CA ALA A 62 -11.42 -1.43 10.88
C ALA A 62 -10.03 -0.98 11.36
N PRO A 63 -9.47 -1.44 12.51
CA PRO A 63 -8.15 -1.02 12.96
C PRO A 63 -7.04 -1.37 11.96
N TRP A 64 -7.16 -2.53 11.31
CA TRP A 64 -6.21 -2.99 10.31
C TRP A 64 -6.31 -2.20 9.01
N THR A 65 -7.54 -1.93 8.54
CA THR A 65 -7.73 -1.11 7.33
C THR A 65 -7.25 0.31 7.53
N PHE A 66 -7.48 0.90 8.71
CA PHE A 66 -6.94 2.23 9.04
C PHE A 66 -5.42 2.21 9.17
N GLY A 67 -4.85 1.22 9.85
CA GLY A 67 -3.40 1.09 10.01
C GLY A 67 -2.67 0.90 8.68
N VAL A 68 -3.12 -0.06 7.86
CA VAL A 68 -2.53 -0.32 6.54
C VAL A 68 -2.77 0.85 5.58
N GLY A 69 -3.96 1.45 5.60
CA GLY A 69 -4.26 2.62 4.77
C GLY A 69 -3.40 3.84 5.13
N GLY A 70 -3.21 4.11 6.43
CA GLY A 70 -2.34 5.19 6.90
C GLY A 70 -0.88 4.94 6.55
N ALA A 71 -0.38 3.72 6.76
CA ALA A 71 0.97 3.33 6.36
C ALA A 71 1.18 3.46 4.86
N LEU A 72 0.21 3.04 4.05
CA LEU A 72 0.25 3.16 2.59
C LEU A 72 0.30 4.63 2.18
N GLY A 73 -0.56 5.50 2.73
CA GLY A 73 -0.53 6.94 2.46
C GLY A 73 0.83 7.57 2.72
N ILE A 74 1.42 7.31 3.90
CA ILE A 74 2.77 7.80 4.27
C ILE A 74 3.82 7.26 3.31
N TRP A 75 3.78 5.96 3.00
CA TRP A 75 4.76 5.31 2.14
C TRP A 75 4.68 5.81 0.69
N THR A 76 3.48 6.15 0.22
CA THR A 76 3.27 6.74 -1.11
C THR A 76 3.94 8.11 -1.21
N LEU A 77 3.82 8.94 -0.16
CA LEU A 77 4.51 10.24 -0.09
C LEU A 77 6.03 10.08 -0.04
N LEU A 78 6.54 9.10 0.70
CA LEU A 78 7.96 8.79 0.76
C LEU A 78 8.49 8.33 -0.62
N LEU A 79 7.74 7.50 -1.34
CA LEU A 79 8.09 7.13 -2.71
C LEU A 79 8.06 8.34 -3.64
N ALA A 80 7.03 9.18 -3.58
CA ALA A 80 6.93 10.38 -4.41
C ALA A 80 8.11 11.34 -4.18
N TYR A 81 8.52 11.50 -2.91
CA TYR A 81 9.71 12.25 -2.57
C TYR A 81 10.99 11.60 -3.11
N ALA A 82 11.16 10.28 -2.92
CA ALA A 82 12.34 9.55 -3.38
C ALA A 82 12.48 9.50 -4.92
N HIS A 83 11.36 9.46 -5.64
CA HIS A 83 11.28 9.45 -7.10
C HIS A 83 11.33 10.84 -7.75
N GLY A 84 11.35 11.92 -6.97
CA GLY A 84 11.72 13.23 -7.49
C GLY A 84 10.60 14.27 -7.61
N TRP A 85 9.69 14.37 -6.62
CA TRP A 85 8.86 15.59 -6.47
C TRP A 85 9.67 16.85 -6.07
N LYS A 86 10.99 16.84 -6.21
CA LYS A 86 11.69 18.08 -6.51
C LYS A 86 12.76 17.77 -7.54
N SER A 87 12.39 17.92 -8.81
CA SER A 87 13.34 18.39 -9.80
C SER A 87 13.98 19.63 -9.18
N ASN A 88 15.27 19.54 -8.84
CA ASN A 88 16.07 20.71 -8.51
C ASN A 88 16.27 21.47 -9.83
N GLU A 89 15.27 22.27 -10.18
CA GLU A 89 15.44 23.50 -10.97
C GLU A 89 15.00 24.67 -10.09
#